data_AF-A0A1H3A6C8-F1
#
_entry.id   AF-A0A1H3A6C8-F1
#
_cell.length_a   1.000
_cell.length_b   1.000
_cell.length_c   1.000
_cell.angle_alpha   90.00
_cell.angle_beta   90.00
_cell.angle_gamma   90.00
#
_symmetry.space_group_name_H-M   'P 1'
#
loop_
_entity.id
_entity.type
_entity.pdbx_description
1 polymer ?
#
loop_
_entity_poly.entity_id
_entity_poly.type
_entity_poly.pdbx_seq_one_letter_code
_entity_poly.pdbx_strand_id
1 'polypeptide(L)'
;MSTSVPDGAGPAGAGLERFVRGTLGCTCPDAVFERIEVREGPSLPAGGRARRITIGGRLLIYLVEGVSVEHVNRDIQAWTLSGRIDRDGANMNRFRLVIGLDGLSTTDAGEIERAFAAASDEGDDRMHLHVVESDSIRALHL
;
A
#
# COMPACT_ATOMS: atom_id res chain seq x y z
N MET A 1 -25.59 5.98 25.50
CA MET A 1 -25.76 6.79 24.28
C MET A 1 -24.40 6.96 23.66
N SER A 2 -24.06 6.17 22.65
CA SER A 2 -22.87 6.38 21.83
C SER A 2 -23.29 6.10 20.40
N THR A 3 -23.59 7.18 19.68
CA THR A 3 -23.87 7.14 18.25
C THR A 3 -22.56 6.92 17.51
N SER A 4 -22.32 5.68 17.09
CA SER A 4 -21.33 5.41 16.03
C SER A 4 -21.86 6.03 14.75
N VAL A 5 -21.16 7.06 14.27
CA VAL A 5 -21.39 7.62 12.93
C VAL A 5 -20.78 6.65 11.92
N PRO A 6 -21.54 6.10 10.96
CA PRO A 6 -20.93 5.56 9.75
C PRO A 6 -20.64 6.78 8.87
N ASP A 7 -19.44 7.35 9.00
CA ASP A 7 -18.99 8.40 8.10
C ASP A 7 -18.66 7.74 6.75
N GLY A 8 -19.69 7.70 5.91
CA GLY A 8 -19.57 7.30 4.52
C GLY A 8 -18.52 8.17 3.84
N ALA A 9 -17.47 7.52 3.35
CA ALA A 9 -16.43 8.00 2.45
C ALA A 9 -16.44 9.52 2.20
N GLY A 10 -15.70 10.27 3.02
CA GLY A 10 -15.29 11.63 2.68
C GLY A 10 -14.52 11.67 1.34
N PRO A 11 -14.12 12.86 0.84
CA PRO A 11 -13.43 12.99 -0.45
C PRO A 11 -12.16 12.12 -0.58
N ALA A 12 -11.50 11.80 0.55
CA ALA A 12 -10.38 10.86 0.61
C ALA A 12 -10.77 9.42 0.21
N GLY A 13 -12.00 8.99 0.50
CA GLY A 13 -12.52 7.67 0.12
C GLY A 13 -12.70 7.53 -1.39
N ALA A 14 -13.23 8.55 -2.06
CA ALA A 14 -13.39 8.56 -3.51
C ALA A 14 -12.03 8.61 -4.25
N GLY A 15 -11.08 9.38 -3.72
CA GLY A 15 -9.70 9.42 -4.23
C GLY A 15 -8.99 8.07 -4.09
N LEU A 16 -9.09 7.45 -2.91
CA LEU A 16 -8.53 6.13 -2.65
C LEU A 16 -9.18 5.04 -3.50
N GLU A 17 -10.50 5.07 -3.71
CA GLU A 17 -11.17 4.11 -4.58
C GLU A 17 -10.65 4.21 -6.02
N ARG A 18 -10.55 5.43 -6.56
CA ARG A 18 -10.00 5.66 -7.89
C ARG A 18 -8.56 5.17 -8.00
N PHE A 19 -7.75 5.40 -6.97
CA PHE A 19 -6.37 4.93 -6.94
C PHE A 19 -6.30 3.39 -6.92
N VAL A 20 -7.09 2.75 -6.06
CA VAL A 20 -7.10 1.28 -5.94
C VAL A 20 -7.61 0.60 -7.21
N ARG A 21 -8.64 1.16 -7.86
CA ARG A 21 -9.20 0.59 -9.10
C ARG A 21 -8.39 0.96 -10.33
N GLY A 22 -8.03 2.23 -10.48
CA GLY A 22 -7.38 2.77 -11.67
C GLY A 22 -5.87 2.58 -11.67
N THR A 23 -5.20 2.83 -10.55
CA THR A 23 -3.72 2.75 -10.46
C THR A 23 -3.26 1.36 -10.06
N LEU A 24 -3.88 0.77 -9.04
CA LEU A 24 -3.50 -0.58 -8.59
C LEU A 24 -4.17 -1.68 -9.43
N GLY A 25 -5.23 -1.37 -10.19
CA GLY A 25 -5.95 -2.37 -10.98
C GLY A 25 -6.76 -3.37 -10.14
N CYS A 26 -7.25 -2.98 -8.96
CA CYS A 26 -8.20 -3.84 -8.23
C CYS A 26 -9.59 -3.78 -8.87
N THR A 27 -10.21 -4.95 -9.06
CA THR A 27 -11.62 -5.10 -9.44
C THR A 27 -12.55 -5.25 -8.22
N CYS A 28 -12.14 -4.64 -7.11
CA CYS A 28 -12.83 -4.65 -5.82
C CYS A 28 -14.27 -4.06 -5.97
N PRO A 29 -15.34 -4.73 -5.49
CA PRO A 29 -16.71 -4.20 -5.57
C PRO A 29 -16.91 -3.00 -4.63
N ASP A 30 -17.91 -2.14 -4.86
CA ASP A 30 -18.13 -0.92 -4.08
C ASP A 30 -18.25 -1.21 -2.57
N ALA A 31 -18.93 -2.30 -2.22
CA ALA A 31 -19.16 -2.70 -0.83
C ALA A 31 -17.89 -2.90 0.00
N VAL A 32 -16.71 -3.18 -0.61
CA VAL A 32 -15.47 -3.27 0.17
C VAL A 32 -14.96 -1.89 0.61
N PHE A 33 -15.32 -0.82 -0.11
CA PHE A 33 -14.91 0.55 0.22
C PHE A 33 -15.79 1.20 1.29
N GLU A 34 -16.91 0.58 1.67
CA GLU A 34 -17.72 1.02 2.82
C GLU A 34 -16.97 0.89 4.15
N ARG A 35 -15.91 0.07 4.20
CA ARG A 35 -15.05 -0.10 5.37
C ARG A 35 -13.59 0.12 5.00
N ILE A 36 -13.07 1.30 5.32
CA ILE A 36 -11.67 1.66 5.14
C ILE A 36 -11.09 2.03 6.49
N GLU A 37 -9.96 1.41 6.85
CA GLU A 37 -9.18 1.79 8.03
C GLU A 37 -7.78 2.21 7.58
N VAL A 38 -7.37 3.42 7.96
CA VAL A 38 -6.02 3.93 7.70
C VAL A 38 -5.31 4.04 9.05
N ARG A 39 -4.10 3.49 9.12
CA ARG A 39 -3.23 3.58 10.30
C ARG A 39 -1.86 4.09 9.87
N GLU A 40 -1.33 5.03 10.64
CA GLU A 40 0.06 5.44 10.49
C GLU A 40 0.98 4.27 10.83
N GLY A 41 1.96 4.04 9.97
CA GLY A 41 3.05 3.11 10.20
C GLY A 41 4.22 3.78 10.94
N PRO A 42 5.37 3.10 11.05
CA PRO A 42 6.56 3.70 11.62
C PRO A 42 7.04 4.88 10.75
N SER A 43 7.61 5.90 11.40
CA SER A 43 8.34 6.95 10.70
C SER A 43 9.49 6.35 9.91
N LEU A 44 9.65 6.76 8.66
CA LEU A 44 10.74 6.31 7.80
C LEU A 44 11.87 7.38 7.78
N PRO A 45 13.08 7.00 7.35
CA PRO A 45 14.19 7.94 7.20
C PRO A 45 13.85 9.12 6.30
N ALA A 46 14.57 10.24 6.47
CA ALA A 46 14.41 11.46 5.68
C ALA A 46 13.00 12.08 5.70
N GLY A 47 12.19 11.76 6.73
CA GLY A 47 10.81 12.26 6.83
C GLY A 47 9.80 11.47 5.99
N GLY A 48 10.20 10.32 5.46
CA GLY A 48 9.30 9.40 4.76
C GLY A 48 8.20 8.86 5.69
N ARG A 49 7.10 8.44 5.08
CA ARG A 49 5.91 7.97 5.78
C ARG A 49 5.53 6.58 5.31
N ALA A 50 5.18 5.73 6.26
CA ALA A 50 4.50 4.47 6.01
C ALA A 50 3.06 4.57 6.50
N ARG A 51 2.11 4.03 5.74
CA ARG A 51 0.72 3.88 6.16
C ARG A 51 0.24 2.49 5.85
N ARG A 52 -0.58 1.95 6.75
CA ARG A 52 -1.30 0.70 6.59
C ARG A 52 -2.76 1.01 6.32
N ILE A 53 -3.25 0.60 5.16
CA ILE A 53 -4.64 0.79 4.76
C ILE A 53 -5.29 -0.59 4.62
N THR A 54 -6.43 -0.79 5.26
CA THR A 54 -7.24 -1.99 5.11
C THR A 54 -8.58 -1.61 4.46
N ILE A 55 -8.99 -2.38 3.45
CA ILE A 55 -10.21 -2.13 2.68
C ILE A 55 -11.09 -3.38 2.73
N GLY A 56 -12.29 -3.23 3.26
CA GLY A 56 -13.33 -4.27 3.35
C GLY A 56 -12.91 -5.52 4.14
N GLY A 57 -11.85 -5.43 4.95
CA GLY A 57 -11.22 -6.58 5.62
C GLY A 57 -10.60 -7.60 4.66
N ARG A 58 -10.38 -7.24 3.38
CA ARG A 58 -9.91 -8.17 2.34
C ARG A 58 -8.61 -7.71 1.67
N LEU A 59 -8.39 -6.41 1.55
CA LEU A 59 -7.21 -5.86 0.91
C LEU A 59 -6.36 -5.13 1.95
N LEU A 60 -5.10 -5.52 2.05
CA LEU A 60 -4.07 -4.81 2.79
C LEU A 60 -3.21 -4.01 1.81
N ILE A 61 -3.01 -2.73 2.11
CA ILE A 61 -2.08 -1.87 1.37
C ILE A 61 -1.07 -1.31 2.36
N TYR A 62 0.21 -1.49 2.05
CA TYR A 62 1.27 -0.68 2.64
C TYR A 62 1.62 0.42 1.67
N LEU A 63 1.51 1.65 2.13
CA LEU A 63 1.77 2.85 1.35
C LEU A 63 3.01 3.54 1.92
N VAL A 64 4.08 3.57 1.14
CA VAL A 64 5.36 4.14 1.51
C VAL A 64 5.67 5.31 0.58
N GLU A 65 6.01 6.47 1.13
CA GLU A 65 6.40 7.64 0.34
C GLU A 65 7.48 8.48 1.03
N GLY A 66 8.07 9.42 0.30
CA GLY A 66 9.07 10.34 0.83
C GLY A 66 10.39 9.66 1.21
N VAL A 67 10.70 8.56 0.53
CA VAL A 67 11.93 7.77 0.72
C VAL A 67 12.77 7.80 -0.55
N SER A 68 14.08 7.56 -0.42
CA SER A 68 14.98 7.39 -1.57
C SER A 68 14.96 5.95 -2.06
N VAL A 69 15.40 5.72 -3.29
CA VAL A 69 15.59 4.37 -3.86
C VAL A 69 16.49 3.51 -2.97
N GLU A 70 17.57 4.07 -2.44
CA GLU A 70 18.48 3.37 -1.52
C GLU A 70 17.76 2.88 -0.25
N HIS A 71 16.86 3.70 0.31
CA HIS A 71 16.05 3.30 1.46
C HIS A 71 15.06 2.20 1.10
N VAL A 72 14.45 2.27 -0.08
CA VAL A 72 13.55 1.22 -0.56
C VAL A 72 14.30 -0.10 -0.72
N ASN A 73 15.43 -0.11 -1.42
CA ASN A 73 16.22 -1.32 -1.63
C ASN A 73 16.67 -1.98 -0.31
N ARG A 74 16.97 -1.17 0.71
CA ARG A 74 17.33 -1.67 2.05
C ARG A 74 16.13 -2.30 2.77
N ASP A 75 14.96 -1.66 2.73
CA ASP A 75 13.87 -1.97 3.65
C ASP A 75 12.73 -2.79 3.02
N ILE A 76 12.69 -2.92 1.68
CA ILE A 76 11.59 -3.58 0.95
C ILE A 76 11.37 -5.03 1.38
N GLN A 77 12.42 -5.79 1.67
CA GLN A 77 12.28 -7.16 2.13
C GLN A 77 11.54 -7.23 3.46
N ALA A 78 11.86 -6.32 4.39
CA ALA A 78 11.19 -6.23 5.68
C ALA A 78 9.72 -5.83 5.52
N TRP A 79 9.42 -4.82 4.68
CA TRP A 79 8.03 -4.42 4.41
C TRP A 79 7.22 -5.53 3.75
N THR A 80 7.83 -6.29 2.85
CA THR A 80 7.21 -7.41 2.14
C THR A 80 6.85 -8.53 3.13
N LEU A 81 7.79 -8.91 4.00
CA LEU A 81 7.57 -9.92 5.03
C LEU A 81 6.53 -9.47 6.07
N SER A 82 6.62 -8.23 6.56
CA SER A 82 5.63 -7.68 7.50
C SER A 82 4.24 -7.60 6.89
N GLY A 83 4.13 -7.20 5.62
CA GLY A 83 2.85 -7.13 4.90
C GLY A 83 2.22 -8.51 4.72
N ARG A 84 3.04 -9.53 4.45
CA ARG A 84 2.60 -10.93 4.41
C ARG A 84 2.07 -11.40 5.77
N ILE A 85 2.85 -11.23 6.83
CA ILE A 85 2.46 -11.62 8.20
C ILE A 85 1.15 -10.95 8.59
N ASP A 86 1.02 -9.66 8.33
CA ASP A 86 -0.17 -8.88 8.68
C ASP A 86 -1.40 -9.25 7.84
N ARG A 87 -1.21 -9.57 6.55
CA ARG A 87 -2.27 -10.08 5.67
C ARG A 87 -2.78 -11.42 6.20
N ASP A 88 -1.88 -12.38 6.40
CA ASP A 88 -2.23 -13.74 6.79
C ASP A 88 -2.82 -13.78 8.20
N GLY A 89 -2.23 -13.04 9.16
CA GLY A 89 -2.73 -12.93 10.53
C GLY A 89 -4.11 -12.29 10.65
N ALA A 90 -4.49 -11.43 9.68
CA ALA A 90 -5.81 -10.82 9.62
C ALA A 90 -6.77 -11.54 8.65
N ASN A 91 -6.39 -12.69 8.09
CA ASN A 91 -7.15 -13.44 7.07
C ASN A 91 -7.56 -12.58 5.86
N MET A 92 -6.70 -11.66 5.44
CA MET A 92 -6.93 -10.82 4.26
C MET A 92 -6.58 -11.57 2.97
N ASN A 93 -7.27 -11.23 1.88
CA ASN A 93 -7.14 -11.91 0.59
C ASN A 93 -5.88 -11.49 -0.17
N ARG A 94 -5.53 -10.21 -0.14
CA ARG A 94 -4.41 -9.66 -0.94
C ARG A 94 -3.63 -8.63 -0.14
N PHE A 95 -2.32 -8.61 -0.38
CA PHE A 95 -1.41 -7.58 0.07
C PHE A 95 -0.83 -6.83 -1.14
N ARG A 96 -0.82 -5.50 -1.06
CA ARG A 96 -0.17 -4.64 -2.05
C ARG A 96 0.83 -3.74 -1.33
N LEU A 97 2.09 -3.82 -1.73
CA LEU A 97 3.10 -2.84 -1.35
C LEU A 97 3.11 -1.74 -2.42
N VAL A 98 2.87 -0.50 -2.01
CA VAL A 98 2.82 0.67 -2.86
C VAL A 98 3.93 1.63 -2.43
N ILE A 99 4.79 2.00 -3.35
CA ILE A 99 5.96 2.85 -3.09
C ILE A 99 5.91 4.08 -4.00
N GLY A 100 5.87 5.26 -3.41
CA GLY A 100 5.99 6.56 -4.07
C GLY A 100 7.45 6.93 -4.27
N LEU A 101 7.90 6.97 -5.51
CA LEU A 101 9.23 7.41 -5.91
C LEU A 101 9.12 8.34 -7.11
N ASP A 102 9.95 9.38 -7.14
CA ASP A 102 10.03 10.31 -8.26
C ASP A 102 11.32 10.06 -9.06
N GLY A 103 11.25 10.19 -10.39
CA GLY A 103 12.44 10.12 -11.26
C GLY A 103 13.12 8.74 -11.30
N LEU A 104 12.36 7.67 -11.11
CA LEU A 104 12.86 6.29 -11.07
C LEU A 104 13.50 5.86 -12.40
N SER A 105 14.73 5.36 -12.36
CA SER A 105 15.35 4.76 -13.56
C SER A 105 14.86 3.32 -13.78
N THR A 106 14.98 2.82 -15.02
CA THR A 106 14.66 1.41 -15.33
C THR A 106 15.49 0.42 -14.52
N THR A 107 16.75 0.77 -14.21
CA THR A 107 17.62 -0.06 -13.38
C THR A 107 17.09 -0.15 -11.97
N ASP A 108 16.75 0.99 -11.36
CA ASP A 108 16.21 1.06 -10.00
C ASP A 108 14.92 0.26 -9.88
N ALA A 109 14.00 0.43 -10.84
CA ALA A 109 12.74 -0.33 -10.89
C ALA A 109 13.00 -1.84 -10.86
N GLY A 110 13.91 -2.32 -11.72
CA GLY A 110 14.24 -3.75 -11.79
C GLY A 110 14.96 -4.29 -10.55
N GLU A 111 15.68 -3.46 -9.79
CA GLU A 111 16.28 -3.85 -8.50
C GLU A 111 15.22 -3.99 -7.41
N ILE A 112 14.30 -3.03 -7.33
CA ILE A 112 13.18 -3.05 -6.37
C ILE A 112 12.29 -4.27 -6.63
N GLU A 113 11.95 -4.56 -7.89
CA GLU A 113 11.17 -5.74 -8.27
C GLU A 113 11.86 -7.05 -7.87
N ARG A 114 13.17 -7.16 -8.12
CA ARG A 114 13.96 -8.33 -7.71
C ARG A 114 13.99 -8.50 -6.19
N ALA A 115 14.16 -7.40 -5.45
CA ALA A 115 14.19 -7.43 -4.00
C ALA A 115 12.82 -7.82 -3.40
N PHE A 116 11.72 -7.35 -3.98
CA PHE A 116 10.36 -7.76 -3.62
C PHE A 116 10.11 -9.24 -3.92
N ALA A 117 10.49 -9.70 -5.12
CA ALA A 117 10.33 -11.09 -5.53
C ALA A 117 11.11 -12.05 -4.62
N ALA A 118 12.34 -11.69 -4.22
CA ALA A 118 13.16 -12.49 -3.32
C ALA A 118 12.58 -12.61 -1.89
N ALA A 119 11.76 -11.64 -1.46
CA ALA A 119 11.10 -11.66 -0.16
C ALA A 119 9.67 -12.23 -0.20
N SER A 120 9.14 -12.46 -1.41
CA SER A 120 7.85 -13.11 -1.62
C SER A 120 8.07 -14.62 -1.68
N ASP A 121 7.16 -15.40 -1.08
CA ASP A 121 7.22 -16.85 -1.26
C ASP A 121 6.93 -17.20 -2.72
N GLU A 122 7.66 -18.17 -3.25
CA GLU A 122 7.41 -18.70 -4.59
C GLU A 122 5.94 -19.15 -4.70
N GLY A 123 5.19 -18.51 -5.60
CA GLY A 123 3.79 -18.83 -5.89
C GLY A 123 2.73 -18.10 -5.06
N ASP A 124 3.09 -17.13 -4.20
CA ASP A 124 2.09 -16.30 -3.52
C ASP A 124 1.56 -15.18 -4.43
N ASP A 125 0.63 -15.53 -5.32
CA ASP A 125 -0.06 -14.60 -6.24
C ASP A 125 -0.94 -13.55 -5.54
N ARG A 126 -0.97 -13.54 -4.20
CA ARG A 126 -1.74 -12.59 -3.39
C ARG A 126 -0.90 -11.38 -2.96
N MET A 127 0.38 -11.32 -3.32
CA MET A 127 1.28 -10.21 -3.03
C MET A 127 1.62 -9.47 -4.32
N HIS A 128 1.46 -8.15 -4.34
CA HIS A 128 1.81 -7.32 -5.49
C HIS A 128 2.61 -6.10 -5.08
N LEU A 129 3.59 -5.72 -5.89
CA LEU A 129 4.32 -4.47 -5.80
C LEU A 129 3.74 -3.46 -6.79
N HIS A 130 3.58 -2.22 -6.36
CA HIS A 130 3.32 -1.07 -7.23
C HIS A 130 4.32 0.04 -6.89
N VAL A 131 5.09 0.46 -7.89
CA VAL A 131 5.90 1.67 -7.79
C VAL A 131 5.20 2.76 -8.61
N VAL A 132 4.93 3.89 -7.98
CA VAL A 132 4.15 5.00 -8.55
C VAL A 132 4.87 6.32 -8.30
N GLU A 133 4.56 7.34 -9.09
CA GLU A 133 5.02 8.72 -8.83
C GLU A 133 4.47 9.21 -7.48
N SER A 134 5.28 9.94 -6.70
CA SER A 134 4.90 10.39 -5.36
C SER A 134 3.65 11.27 -5.38
N ASP A 135 3.46 12.06 -6.44
CA ASP A 135 2.26 12.91 -6.61
C ASP A 135 0.95 12.11 -6.66
N SER A 136 0.98 10.85 -7.14
CA SER A 136 -0.20 9.98 -7.15
C SER A 136 -0.64 9.60 -5.73
N ILE A 137 0.31 9.53 -4.78
CA ILE A 137 0.05 9.26 -3.37
C ILE A 137 -0.42 10.52 -2.65
N ARG A 138 0.25 11.66 -2.90
CA ARG A 138 -0.10 12.95 -2.28
C ARG A 138 -1.51 13.41 -2.64
N ALA A 139 -1.96 13.11 -3.86
CA ALA A 139 -3.31 13.40 -4.32
C ALA A 139 -4.42 12.68 -3.53
N LEU A 140 -4.07 11.65 -2.73
CA LEU A 140 -5.05 10.95 -1.89
C LEU A 140 -5.45 11.75 -0.64
N HIS A 141 -4.66 12.76 -0.24
CA HIS A 141 -4.87 13.56 0.98
C HIS A 141 -5.13 12.72 2.24
N LEU A 142 -4.51 11.54 2.29
CA LEU A 142 -4.57 10.59 3.39
C LEU A 142 -3.68 11.03 4.56
#